data_AF-A0A416MIC2-F1
#
_entry.id   AF-A0A416MIC2-F1
#
_cell.length_a   1.000
_cell.length_b   1.000
_cell.length_c   1.000
_cell.angle_alpha   90.00
_cell.angle_beta   90.00
_cell.angle_gamma   90.00
#
_symmetry.space_group_name_H-M   'P 1'
#
loop_
_entity.id
_entity.type
_entity.pdbx_description
1 polymer ?
#
loop_
_entity_poly.entity_id
_entity_poly.type
_entity_poly.pdbx_seq_one_letter_code
_entity_poly.pdbx_strand_id
1 'polypeptide(L)'
;MAIQAEEFDKAIPAEPKDKKKWGVITFDLEGLNAARFHAVIGGDYPVGDESGKRRTVFQQQTGTSACFASVIEPHEGDAMVQSVQYAGAWSIKVTLADGREQIISVKGIENTQESDTTKNSVRILLEEYQEGTLIRSEETAR
;
A
#
# COMPACT_ATOMS: atom_id res chain seq x y z
N MET A 1 12.32 18.43 -2.88
CA MET A 1 12.55 17.13 -2.20
C MET A 1 11.59 17.04 -1.05
N ALA A 2 10.86 15.93 -0.87
CA ALA A 2 9.91 15.80 0.23
C ALA A 2 10.51 14.96 1.37
N ILE A 3 10.49 15.48 2.59
CA ILE A 3 10.89 14.76 3.81
C ILE A 3 9.66 14.73 4.72
N GLN A 4 9.22 13.54 5.14
CA GLN A 4 8.01 13.38 5.99
C GLN A 4 6.78 14.17 5.47
N ALA A 5 6.57 14.17 4.15
CA ALA A 5 5.49 14.88 3.46
C ALA A 5 5.54 16.43 3.49
N GLU A 6 6.65 17.03 3.93
CA GLU A 6 6.93 18.45 3.77
C GLU A 6 7.86 18.68 2.56
N GLU A 7 7.51 19.62 1.68
CA GLU A 7 8.31 19.96 0.50
C GLU A 7 9.42 20.96 0.82
N PHE A 8 10.64 20.62 0.39
CA PHE A 8 11.81 21.48 0.46
C PHE A 8 12.28 21.88 -0.95
N ASP A 9 12.26 23.19 -1.22
CA ASP A 9 12.66 23.80 -2.50
C ASP A 9 14.17 23.69 -2.77
N LYS A 10 14.97 23.58 -1.71
CA LYS A 10 16.44 23.50 -1.78
C LYS A 10 16.91 22.34 -0.93
N ALA A 11 17.41 21.30 -1.59
CA ALA A 11 17.96 20.12 -0.94
C ALA A 11 19.34 19.81 -1.52
N ILE A 12 20.27 19.42 -0.65
CA ILE A 12 21.59 18.91 -1.03
C ILE A 12 21.55 17.40 -0.77
N PRO A 13 21.46 16.56 -1.81
CA PRO A 13 21.53 15.12 -1.61
C PRO A 13 22.94 14.72 -1.17
N ALA A 14 23.04 13.91 -0.12
CA ALA A 14 24.32 13.42 0.38
C ALA A 14 24.18 12.00 0.92
N GLU A 15 25.04 11.09 0.46
CA GLU A 15 25.21 9.75 1.03
C GLU A 15 26.69 9.55 1.39
N PRO A 16 27.02 9.11 2.62
CA PRO A 16 28.40 8.79 2.97
C PRO A 16 28.94 7.66 2.08
N LYS A 17 30.10 7.89 1.45
CA LYS A 17 30.80 6.88 0.63
C LYS A 17 31.10 5.59 1.40
N ASP A 18 31.34 5.71 2.70
CA ASP A 18 31.52 4.60 3.64
C ASP A 18 30.54 4.75 4.80
N LYS A 19 29.54 3.87 4.87
CA LYS A 19 28.48 3.90 5.88
C LYS A 19 28.99 3.64 7.31
N LYS A 20 30.24 3.22 7.49
CA LYS A 20 30.88 3.02 8.80
C LYS A 20 31.66 4.23 9.29
N LYS A 21 31.74 5.30 8.48
CA LYS A 21 32.47 6.53 8.81
C LYS A 21 31.53 7.72 8.75
N TRP A 22 31.92 8.80 9.43
CA TRP A 22 31.20 10.06 9.38
C TRP A 22 31.24 10.64 7.96
N GLY A 23 30.07 10.95 7.41
CA GLY A 23 29.95 11.85 6.26
C GLY A 23 30.05 13.30 6.75
N VAL A 24 30.89 14.11 6.11
CA VAL A 24 31.11 15.50 6.48
C VAL A 24 30.73 16.39 5.30
N ILE A 25 29.86 17.37 5.53
CA ILE A 25 29.58 18.47 4.60
C ILE A 25 30.14 19.74 5.22
N THR A 26 31.04 20.40 4.50
CA THR A 26 31.70 21.63 4.97
C THR A 26 31.18 22.80 4.16
N PHE A 27 30.74 23.85 4.84
CA PHE A 27 30.33 25.11 4.24
C PHE A 27 31.31 26.20 4.65
N ASP A 28 31.87 26.90 3.68
CA ASP A 28 32.63 28.11 3.93
C ASP A 28 31.66 29.31 3.98
N LEU A 29 31.75 30.07 5.07
CA LEU A 29 30.91 31.24 5.32
C LEU A 29 31.71 32.55 5.23
N GLU A 30 33.00 32.50 4.87
CA GLU A 30 33.82 33.69 4.75
C GLU A 30 33.24 34.69 3.73
N GLY A 31 33.24 35.99 4.08
CA GLY A 31 32.69 37.05 3.24
C GLY A 31 31.16 37.12 3.18
N LEU A 32 30.45 36.08 3.65
CA LEU A 32 29.02 36.13 3.90
C LEU A 32 28.86 36.68 5.33
N ASN A 33 28.29 37.88 5.50
CA ASN A 33 27.97 38.45 6.81
C ASN A 33 26.82 37.63 7.47
N ALA A 34 27.05 36.34 7.69
CA ALA A 34 26.06 35.34 8.02
C ALA A 34 25.88 35.29 9.54
N ALA A 35 24.68 35.61 10.00
CA ALA A 35 24.34 35.60 11.42
C ALA A 35 23.87 34.23 11.93
N ARG A 36 23.39 33.33 11.04
CA ARG A 36 22.84 32.01 11.40
C ARG A 36 22.82 31.04 10.21
N PHE A 37 23.16 29.78 10.48
CA PHE A 37 22.91 28.65 9.59
C PHE A 37 21.76 27.80 10.13
N HIS A 38 20.81 27.43 9.28
CA HIS A 38 19.68 26.57 9.62
C HIS A 38 19.50 25.54 8.51
N ALA A 39 19.51 24.26 8.87
CA ALA A 39 19.26 23.15 7.96
C ALA A 39 18.41 22.08 8.67
N VAL A 40 17.63 21.35 7.88
CA VAL A 40 16.90 20.15 8.29
C VAL A 40 17.59 18.95 7.67
N ILE A 41 17.86 17.93 8.48
CA ILE A 41 18.42 16.66 8.00
C ILE A 41 17.29 15.65 7.95
N GLY A 42 17.05 15.09 6.77
CA GLY A 42 16.14 13.96 6.56
C GLY A 42 16.82 12.89 5.72
N GLY A 43 16.29 11.68 5.78
CA GLY A 43 16.69 10.60 4.90
C GLY A 43 15.47 9.97 4.24
N ASP A 44 15.70 9.33 3.10
CA ASP A 44 14.67 8.56 2.43
C ASP A 44 14.22 7.43 3.36
N TYR A 45 12.91 7.36 3.59
CA TYR A 45 12.36 6.36 4.48
C TYR A 45 12.33 4.99 3.78
N PRO A 46 12.79 3.91 4.44
CA PRO A 46 13.34 3.86 5.79
C PRO A 46 14.87 4.09 5.87
N VAL A 47 15.30 4.86 6.87
CA VAL A 47 16.72 4.93 7.28
C VAL A 47 17.04 3.84 8.32
N GLY A 48 18.12 3.07 8.12
CA GLY A 48 18.63 2.09 9.10
C GLY A 48 18.44 0.62 8.72
N ASP A 49 18.54 -0.27 9.72
CA ASP A 49 18.36 -1.71 9.54
C ASP A 49 16.88 -2.07 9.29
N GLU A 50 16.60 -2.63 8.13
CA GLU A 50 15.26 -3.01 7.68
C GLU A 50 14.95 -4.49 7.91
N SER A 51 15.88 -5.26 8.48
CA SER A 51 15.73 -6.71 8.70
C SER A 51 14.46 -7.07 9.49
N GLY A 52 14.03 -6.20 10.41
CA GLY A 52 12.79 -6.36 11.18
C GLY A 52 11.51 -5.84 10.50
N LYS A 53 11.62 -5.10 9.39
CA LYS A 53 10.48 -4.45 8.71
C LYS A 53 9.90 -5.32 7.60
N ARG A 54 10.71 -6.20 7.01
CA ARG A 54 10.26 -7.12 5.95
C ARG A 54 9.78 -8.45 6.56
N ARG A 55 8.49 -8.73 6.43
CA ARG A 55 7.90 -10.04 6.72
C ARG A 55 7.47 -10.69 5.41
N THR A 56 7.83 -11.95 5.20
CA THR A 56 7.38 -12.74 4.05
C THR A 56 6.21 -13.61 4.47
N VAL A 57 5.07 -13.45 3.80
CA VAL A 57 3.91 -14.33 3.93
C VAL A 57 3.87 -15.23 2.70
N PHE A 58 3.81 -16.54 2.92
CA PHE A 58 3.77 -17.55 1.85
C PHE A 58 2.51 -18.39 2.00
N GLN A 59 1.73 -18.49 0.92
CA GLN A 59 0.55 -19.34 0.82
C GLN A 59 0.75 -20.30 -0.35
N GLN A 60 0.53 -21.59 -0.12
CA GLN A 60 0.70 -22.63 -1.13
C GLN A 60 -0.48 -23.60 -1.10
N GLN A 61 -0.92 -23.99 -2.29
CA GLN A 61 -1.93 -25.03 -2.50
C GLN A 61 -1.48 -25.92 -3.66
N THR A 62 -1.76 -27.22 -3.56
CA THR A 62 -1.50 -28.20 -4.63
C THR A 62 -2.83 -28.62 -5.25
N GLY A 63 -2.99 -28.47 -6.56
CA GLY A 63 -4.22 -28.82 -7.28
C GLY A 63 -4.12 -28.53 -8.77
N THR A 64 -5.19 -28.80 -9.53
CA THR A 64 -5.29 -28.46 -10.96
C THR A 64 -5.63 -26.98 -11.17
N SER A 65 -6.26 -26.35 -10.19
CA SER A 65 -6.53 -24.92 -10.12
C SER A 65 -6.56 -24.46 -8.66
N ALA A 66 -6.25 -23.19 -8.43
CA ALA A 66 -6.36 -22.55 -7.12
C ALA A 66 -6.75 -21.08 -7.29
N CYS A 67 -7.49 -20.53 -6.33
CA CYS A 67 -7.84 -19.13 -6.26
C CYS A 67 -7.45 -18.62 -4.88
N PHE A 68 -6.48 -17.70 -4.85
CA PHE A 68 -6.05 -17.05 -3.62
C PHE A 68 -6.64 -15.65 -3.57
N ALA A 69 -7.33 -15.34 -2.48
CA ALA A 69 -7.77 -13.99 -2.16
C ALA A 69 -7.03 -13.53 -0.91
N SER A 70 -6.59 -12.27 -0.89
CA SER A 70 -5.96 -11.66 0.27
C SER A 70 -6.60 -10.29 0.50
N VAL A 71 -7.00 -10.03 1.74
CA VAL A 71 -7.53 -8.74 2.18
C VAL A 71 -6.44 -8.09 3.03
N ILE A 72 -6.08 -6.86 2.69
CA ILE A 72 -5.10 -6.07 3.42
C ILE A 72 -5.82 -4.81 3.90
N GLU A 73 -5.86 -4.63 5.22
CA GLU A 73 -6.40 -3.45 5.86
C GLU A 73 -5.25 -2.63 6.47
N PRO A 74 -4.90 -1.48 5.90
CA PRO A 74 -4.12 -0.47 6.63
C PRO A 74 -5.02 0.17 7.69
N HIS A 75 -4.63 0.11 8.96
CA HIS A 75 -5.37 0.75 10.05
C HIS A 75 -4.42 1.40 11.07
N GLU A 76 -4.86 2.50 11.67
CA GLU A 76 -4.23 3.14 12.82
C GLU A 76 -5.16 2.94 14.03
N GLY A 77 -4.89 1.94 14.87
CA GLY A 77 -5.74 1.59 16.02
C GLY A 77 -6.34 0.19 15.90
N ASP A 78 -7.64 0.07 16.15
CA ASP A 78 -8.35 -1.21 16.08
C ASP A 78 -8.64 -1.61 14.62
N ALA A 79 -8.45 -2.88 14.28
CA ALA A 79 -8.77 -3.42 12.96
C ALA A 79 -10.29 -3.49 12.75
N MET A 80 -10.76 -3.08 11.56
CA MET A 80 -12.16 -3.14 11.17
C MET A 80 -12.52 -4.48 10.55
N VAL A 81 -11.59 -5.15 9.86
CA VAL A 81 -11.84 -6.47 9.29
C VAL A 81 -11.91 -7.50 10.41
N GLN A 82 -13.12 -7.97 10.72
CA GLN A 82 -13.34 -9.02 11.72
C GLN A 82 -13.04 -10.40 11.12
N SER A 83 -13.50 -10.66 9.89
CA SER A 83 -13.26 -11.94 9.23
C SER A 83 -13.47 -11.87 7.72
N VAL A 84 -12.87 -12.83 7.00
CA VAL A 84 -13.04 -13.00 5.56
C VAL A 84 -13.45 -14.44 5.28
N GLN A 85 -14.52 -14.63 4.52
CA GLN A 85 -15.02 -15.93 4.11
C GLN A 85 -15.16 -16.05 2.60
N TYR A 86 -15.06 -17.28 2.13
CA TYR A 86 -15.43 -17.63 0.76
C TYR A 86 -16.94 -17.38 0.55
N ALA A 87 -17.29 -16.64 -0.50
CA ALA A 87 -18.68 -16.34 -0.85
C ALA A 87 -19.09 -16.87 -2.24
N GLY A 88 -18.16 -17.50 -2.97
CA GLY A 88 -18.43 -18.06 -4.30
C GLY A 88 -17.22 -17.98 -5.21
N ALA A 89 -17.37 -18.46 -6.44
CA ALA A 89 -16.33 -18.29 -7.45
C ALA A 89 -16.04 -16.79 -7.63
N TRP A 90 -14.77 -16.42 -7.48
CA TRP A 90 -14.31 -15.02 -7.60
C TRP A 90 -15.00 -14.05 -6.63
N SER A 91 -15.53 -14.54 -5.50
CA SER A 91 -16.24 -13.72 -4.52
C SER A 91 -15.84 -14.04 -3.09
N ILE A 92 -15.63 -12.99 -2.29
CA ILE A 92 -15.39 -13.06 -0.86
C ILE A 92 -16.41 -12.23 -0.09
N LYS A 93 -16.71 -12.66 1.13
CA LYS A 93 -17.44 -11.88 2.11
C LYS A 93 -16.47 -11.40 3.19
N VAL A 94 -16.51 -10.12 3.50
CA VAL A 94 -15.76 -9.50 4.60
C VAL A 94 -16.76 -9.06 5.64
N THR A 95 -16.63 -9.57 6.86
CA THR A 95 -17.43 -9.10 8.01
C THR A 95 -16.63 -8.03 8.74
N LEU A 96 -17.23 -6.85 8.94
CA LEU A 96 -16.62 -5.73 9.64
C LEU A 96 -16.99 -5.74 11.13
N ALA A 97 -16.13 -5.17 11.97
CA ALA A 97 -16.26 -5.18 13.43
C ALA A 97 -17.51 -4.44 13.93
N ASP A 98 -18.07 -3.54 13.13
CA ASP A 98 -19.31 -2.80 13.43
C ASP A 98 -20.59 -3.51 12.94
N GLY A 99 -20.47 -4.74 12.43
CA GLY A 99 -21.59 -5.56 11.98
C GLY A 99 -21.98 -5.35 10.51
N ARG A 100 -21.32 -4.46 9.78
CA ARG A 100 -21.47 -4.38 8.32
C ARG A 100 -20.83 -5.58 7.62
N GLU A 101 -21.34 -5.93 6.46
CA GLU A 101 -20.79 -6.97 5.58
C GLU A 101 -20.45 -6.38 4.21
N GLN A 102 -19.28 -6.71 3.67
CA GLN A 102 -18.91 -6.39 2.30
C GLN A 102 -18.83 -7.66 1.45
N ILE A 103 -19.50 -7.67 0.30
CA ILE A 103 -19.36 -8.70 -0.73
C ILE A 103 -18.51 -8.12 -1.86
N ILE A 104 -17.35 -8.72 -2.09
CA ILE A 104 -16.40 -8.29 -3.12
C ILE A 104 -16.34 -9.39 -4.17
N SER A 105 -16.70 -9.07 -5.40
CA SER A 105 -16.76 -10.01 -6.53
C SER A 105 -15.95 -9.52 -7.73
N VAL A 106 -15.22 -10.44 -8.38
CA VAL A 106 -14.50 -10.19 -9.63
C VAL A 106 -15.24 -10.86 -10.78
N LYS A 107 -15.42 -10.12 -11.88
CA LYS A 107 -16.05 -10.59 -13.12
C LYS A 107 -15.08 -10.51 -14.29
N GLY A 108 -15.20 -11.43 -15.25
CA GLY A 108 -14.43 -11.39 -16.50
C GLY A 108 -13.00 -11.91 -16.40
N ILE A 109 -12.60 -12.46 -15.25
CA ILE A 109 -11.28 -13.09 -15.08
C ILE A 109 -11.21 -14.46 -15.75
N GLU A 110 -12.35 -15.12 -15.94
CA GLU A 110 -12.49 -16.35 -16.71
C GLU A 110 -12.16 -16.20 -18.21
N ASN A 111 -12.20 -14.96 -18.74
CA ASN A 111 -11.99 -14.66 -20.16
C ASN A 111 -10.53 -14.28 -20.49
N THR A 112 -9.61 -14.27 -19.51
CA THR A 112 -8.21 -13.85 -19.71
C THR A 112 -7.35 -14.83 -20.51
N GLN A 113 -7.93 -15.93 -21.01
CA GLN A 113 -7.27 -16.84 -21.95
C GLN A 113 -7.57 -16.53 -23.42
N GLU A 114 -8.46 -15.58 -23.73
CA GLU A 114 -8.63 -15.07 -25.08
C GLU A 114 -7.58 -13.99 -25.39
N SER A 115 -6.87 -14.15 -26.51
CA SER A 115 -5.82 -13.23 -27.00
C SER A 115 -6.35 -11.85 -27.44
N ASP A 116 -7.66 -11.64 -27.36
CA ASP A 116 -8.32 -10.39 -27.72
C ASP A 116 -8.35 -9.43 -26.51
N THR A 117 -7.28 -8.67 -26.39
CA THR A 117 -7.08 -7.62 -25.36
C THR A 117 -8.15 -6.50 -25.40
N THR A 118 -9.04 -6.49 -26.40
CA THR A 118 -10.12 -5.50 -26.51
C THR A 118 -11.43 -5.91 -25.82
N LYS A 119 -11.56 -7.15 -25.33
CA LYS A 119 -12.79 -7.68 -24.68
C LYS A 119 -12.65 -8.01 -23.19
N ASN A 120 -11.43 -7.98 -22.64
CA ASN A 120 -11.19 -8.29 -21.23
C ASN A 120 -11.19 -7.05 -20.36
N SER A 121 -12.38 -6.55 -20.02
CA SER A 121 -12.51 -5.66 -18.87
C SER A 121 -12.77 -6.51 -17.64
N VAL A 122 -11.71 -6.91 -16.92
CA VAL A 122 -11.86 -7.43 -15.55
C VAL A 122 -12.54 -6.34 -14.73
N ARG A 123 -13.64 -6.69 -14.05
CA ARG A 123 -14.38 -5.73 -13.23
C ARG A 123 -14.49 -6.21 -11.79
N ILE A 124 -14.47 -5.27 -10.88
CA ILE A 124 -14.65 -5.51 -9.45
C ILE A 124 -15.97 -4.85 -9.05
N LEU A 125 -16.83 -5.61 -8.39
CA LEU A 125 -18.04 -5.14 -7.72
C LEU A 125 -17.84 -5.28 -6.21
N LEU A 126 -18.06 -4.19 -5.48
CA LEU A 126 -18.14 -4.16 -4.02
C LEU A 126 -19.55 -3.74 -3.62
N GLU A 127 -20.19 -4.56 -2.81
CA GLU A 127 -21.49 -4.26 -2.20
C GLU A 127 -21.33 -4.28 -0.67
N GLU A 128 -21.78 -3.25 0.02
CA GLU A 128 -21.74 -3.17 1.48
C GLU A 128 -23.17 -3.19 2.04
N TYR A 129 -23.37 -4.02 3.06
CA TYR A 129 -24.66 -4.27 3.69
C TYR A 129 -24.60 -3.96 5.18
N GLN A 130 -25.71 -3.46 5.72
CA GLN A 130 -25.95 -3.36 7.15
C GLN A 130 -27.29 -4.01 7.47
N GLU A 131 -27.30 -4.99 8.37
CA GLU A 131 -28.51 -5.76 8.73
C GLU A 131 -29.26 -6.32 7.51
N GLY A 132 -28.51 -6.78 6.50
CA GLY A 132 -29.03 -7.33 5.24
C GLY A 132 -29.53 -6.30 4.23
N THR A 133 -29.47 -5.00 4.54
CA THR A 133 -29.83 -3.91 3.62
C THR A 133 -28.59 -3.41 2.90
N LEU A 134 -28.64 -3.34 1.57
CA LEU A 134 -27.57 -2.75 0.77
C LEU A 134 -27.46 -1.24 1.05
N ILE A 135 -26.30 -0.80 1.53
CA ILE A 135 -26.03 0.61 1.86
C ILE A 135 -25.02 1.27 0.92
N ARG A 136 -24.17 0.49 0.23
CA ARG A 136 -23.20 1.01 -0.75
C ARG A 136 -22.96 -0.01 -1.87
N SER A 137 -22.78 0.46 -3.10
CA SER A 137 -22.34 -0.36 -4.23
C SER A 137 -21.33 0.41 -5.07
N GLU A 138 -20.21 -0.23 -5.40
CA GLU A 138 -19.13 0.35 -6.20
C GLU A 138 -18.71 -0.66 -7.28
N GLU A 139 -18.60 -0.22 -8.52
CA GLU A 139 -18.07 -1.02 -9.63
C GLU A 139 -16.94 -0.24 -10.32
N THR A 140 -15.87 -0.93 -10.70
CA THR A 140 -14.80 -0.33 -11.53
C THR A 140 -15.36 0.18 -12.86
N ALA A 141 -15.05 1.43 -13.22
CA ALA A 141 -15.41 2.02 -14.50
C ALA A 141 -14.78 1.28 -15.70
N ARG A 142 -15.45 1.33 -16.85
CA ARG A 142 -14.95 0.79 -18.13
C ARG A 142 -13.80 1.62 -18.68
#